data_AF-A0A2M8CZA3-F1
#
_entry.id   AF-A0A2M8CZA3-F1
#
_cell.length_a   1.000
_cell.length_b   1.000
_cell.length_c   1.000
_cell.angle_alpha   90.00
_cell.angle_beta   90.00
_cell.angle_gamma   90.00
#
_symmetry.space_group_name_H-M   'P 1'
#
loop_
_entity.id
_entity.type
_entity.pdbx_description
1 polymer ?
#
loop_
_entity_poly.entity_id
_entity_poly.type
_entity_poly.pdbx_seq_one_letter_code
_entity_poly.pdbx_strand_id
1 'polypeptide(L)'
;MRFFSIIPLAIIMIFTMVPDNIAQAQRSSTTCNQVNSTAAALECVNKKYQNAQNEMSAIFKALNESQNTKTQPLLTEAQKQWILYRDSQCQWETALSEIPALDRLSELSCLSALTDNRIATLTAIKRREESDQPREFGALPRWMNALASDYPKIFWRYGEEKTMDLDCNGHDEQIMAGVSIERIQNSKQADRASHDLHIVIAISENPQAGRPKASLIKIPVHEKAGEAPHLCRPSVRLEKISRINPETETETAAEEFFCATSLRVTDRDCIPLEIFWDGKNYVLRTELIKGTSH
;
A
#
# COMPACT_ATOMS: atom_id res chain seq x y z
N MET A 1 -7.68 -27.68 83.19
CA MET A 1 -8.12 -26.56 82.34
C MET A 1 -7.11 -26.40 81.21
N ARG A 2 -7.53 -26.61 79.96
CA ARG A 2 -6.68 -26.56 78.76
C ARG A 2 -6.68 -25.13 78.21
N PHE A 3 -5.51 -24.50 78.12
CA PHE A 3 -5.34 -23.26 77.37
C PHE A 3 -4.75 -23.58 76.00
N PHE A 4 -5.53 -23.35 74.96
CA PHE A 4 -5.08 -23.31 73.57
C PHE A 4 -4.47 -21.92 73.32
N SER A 5 -3.17 -21.87 72.98
CA SER A 5 -2.52 -20.65 72.48
C SER A 5 -2.26 -20.81 70.98
N ILE A 6 -2.91 -19.96 70.21
CA ILE A 6 -2.94 -19.96 68.74
C ILE A 6 -1.73 -19.13 68.26
N ILE A 7 -0.90 -19.71 67.39
CA ILE A 7 0.15 -19.02 66.65
C ILE A 7 -0.48 -18.50 65.34
N PRO A 8 -0.43 -17.19 65.01
CA PRO A 8 -0.73 -16.77 63.66
C PRO A 8 0.51 -16.79 62.77
N LEU A 9 0.36 -17.46 61.63
CA LEU A 9 1.23 -17.46 60.46
C LEU A 9 1.62 -16.03 60.06
N ALA A 10 2.92 -15.78 59.94
CA ALA A 10 3.46 -14.65 59.19
C ALA A 10 3.35 -14.94 57.68
N ILE A 11 2.41 -14.28 57.01
CA ILE A 11 2.31 -14.24 55.54
C ILE A 11 3.30 -13.17 55.06
N ILE A 12 4.43 -13.60 54.48
CA ILE A 12 5.39 -12.72 53.81
C ILE A 12 4.79 -12.35 52.44
N MET A 13 4.25 -11.13 52.34
CA MET A 13 3.82 -10.53 51.08
C MET A 13 5.05 -9.94 50.37
N ILE A 14 5.59 -10.67 49.39
CA ILE A 14 6.67 -10.17 48.51
C ILE A 14 6.02 -9.21 47.51
N PHE A 15 6.22 -7.91 47.71
CA PHE A 15 5.80 -6.86 46.79
C PHE A 15 7.03 -6.19 46.16
N THR A 16 7.04 -6.20 44.83
CA THR A 16 7.67 -5.25 43.89
C THR A 16 9.19 -5.14 43.80
N MET A 17 9.71 -5.30 42.58
CA MET A 17 10.10 -4.18 41.70
C MET A 17 10.46 -4.72 40.31
N VAL A 18 9.55 -4.56 39.34
CA VAL A 18 9.93 -4.62 37.92
C VAL A 18 10.30 -3.18 37.54
N PRO A 19 11.52 -2.89 37.06
CA PRO A 19 11.82 -1.56 36.56
C PRO A 19 11.12 -1.37 35.21
N ASP A 20 10.11 -0.51 35.19
CA ASP A 20 9.54 0.05 33.97
C ASP A 20 10.59 0.93 33.28
N ASN A 21 11.45 0.31 32.47
CA ASN A 21 12.24 1.03 31.47
C ASN A 21 11.34 1.35 30.28
N ILE A 22 10.38 2.25 30.48
CA ILE A 22 9.74 2.96 29.38
C ILE A 22 10.67 4.11 29.02
N ALA A 23 11.56 3.85 28.05
CA ALA A 23 12.22 4.90 27.30
C ALA A 23 11.15 5.70 26.55
N GLN A 24 10.64 6.76 27.18
CA GLN A 24 9.80 7.74 26.50
C GLN A 24 10.68 8.51 25.52
N ALA A 25 10.47 8.26 24.23
CA ALA A 25 10.93 9.13 23.17
C ALA A 25 10.39 10.54 23.44
N GLN A 26 11.25 11.46 23.90
CA GLN A 26 10.91 12.86 24.08
C GLN A 26 10.62 13.47 22.72
N ARG A 27 9.35 13.46 22.31
CA ARG A 27 8.84 14.52 21.44
C ARG A 27 9.00 15.81 22.23
N SER A 28 9.82 16.72 21.72
CA SER A 28 9.90 18.10 22.19
C SER A 28 8.53 18.76 22.04
N SER A 29 7.65 18.60 23.04
CA SER A 29 6.46 19.44 23.20
C SER A 29 6.71 20.38 24.37
N THR A 30 6.74 21.67 24.05
CA THR A 30 6.74 22.81 24.96
C THR A 30 5.51 22.72 25.87
N THR A 31 5.60 21.92 26.92
CA THR A 31 4.46 21.69 27.82
C THR A 31 4.49 22.80 28.88
N CYS A 32 3.41 23.56 29.01
CA CYS A 32 3.28 24.69 29.95
C CYS A 32 3.17 24.24 31.42
N ASN A 33 3.97 23.26 31.84
CA ASN A 33 3.85 22.54 33.12
C ASN A 33 4.43 23.29 34.32
N GLN A 34 5.20 24.36 34.09
CA GLN A 34 5.95 25.08 35.14
C GLN A 34 5.60 26.57 35.16
N VAL A 35 4.34 26.92 34.88
CA VAL A 35 3.85 28.30 34.98
C VAL A 35 3.28 28.56 36.38
N ASN A 36 3.71 29.63 37.03
CA ASN A 36 3.36 29.97 38.41
C ASN A 36 2.40 31.16 38.53
N SER A 37 1.89 31.66 37.41
CA SER A 37 0.90 32.76 37.35
C SER A 37 0.02 32.63 36.10
N THR A 38 -1.18 33.21 36.14
CA THR A 38 -2.10 33.25 34.99
C THR A 38 -1.49 33.99 33.80
N ALA A 39 -0.72 35.06 34.04
CA ALA A 39 -0.02 35.79 32.99
C ALA A 39 1.03 34.92 32.29
N ALA A 40 1.86 34.20 33.07
CA ALA A 40 2.84 33.26 32.51
C ALA A 40 2.18 32.09 31.78
N ALA A 41 1.04 31.60 32.28
CA ALA A 41 0.25 30.57 31.61
C ALA A 41 -0.27 31.07 30.24
N LEU A 42 -0.83 32.28 30.22
CA LEU A 42 -1.35 32.89 29.00
C LEU A 42 -0.25 33.11 27.95
N GLU A 43 0.91 33.62 28.36
CA GLU A 43 2.06 33.80 27.48
C GLU A 43 2.53 32.46 26.90
N CYS A 44 2.65 31.44 27.75
CA CYS A 44 3.09 30.11 27.32
C CYS A 44 2.14 29.49 26.30
N VAL A 45 0.83 29.49 26.58
CA VAL A 45 -0.18 28.90 25.66
C VAL A 45 -0.28 29.72 24.38
N ASN A 46 -0.18 31.06 24.44
CA ASN A 46 -0.15 31.89 23.25
C ASN A 46 1.07 31.56 22.35
N LYS A 47 2.27 31.42 22.95
CA LYS A 47 3.47 31.02 22.21
C LYS A 47 3.31 29.63 21.59
N LYS A 48 2.72 28.67 22.31
CA LYS A 48 2.42 27.34 21.80
C LYS A 48 1.50 27.42 20.57
N TYR A 49 0.40 28.17 20.65
CA TYR A 49 -0.51 28.37 19.53
C TYR A 49 0.19 29.00 18.33
N GLN A 50 1.00 30.05 18.54
CA GLN A 50 1.76 30.70 17.46
C GLN A 50 2.71 29.72 16.75
N ASN A 51 3.42 28.88 17.51
CA ASN A 51 4.29 27.86 16.94
C ASN A 51 3.52 26.84 16.09
N ALA A 52 2.41 26.32 16.61
CA ALA A 52 1.54 25.39 15.88
C ALA A 52 0.97 26.04 14.61
N GLN A 53 0.53 27.30 14.69
CA GLN A 53 0.02 28.04 13.54
C GLN A 53 1.09 28.23 12.46
N ASN A 54 2.33 28.55 12.84
CA ASN A 54 3.45 28.69 11.91
C ASN A 54 3.79 27.36 11.23
N GLU A 55 3.84 26.26 11.99
CA GLU A 55 4.10 24.92 11.46
C GLU A 55 2.99 24.48 10.49
N MET A 56 1.72 24.66 10.86
CA MET A 56 0.60 24.34 9.99
C MET A 56 0.66 25.12 8.67
N SER A 57 0.93 26.43 8.74
CA SER A 57 1.07 27.27 7.55
C SER A 57 2.21 26.81 6.64
N ALA A 58 3.35 26.40 7.21
CA ALA A 58 4.48 25.89 6.45
C ALA A 58 4.15 24.57 5.73
N ILE A 59 3.50 23.62 6.41
CA ILE A 59 3.09 22.34 5.81
C ILE A 59 2.03 22.56 4.74
N PHE A 60 1.03 23.40 5.01
CA PHE A 60 -0.01 23.76 4.04
C PHE A 60 0.60 24.36 2.79
N LYS A 61 1.53 25.31 2.92
CA LYS A 61 2.21 25.94 1.78
C LYS A 61 2.94 24.89 0.94
N ALA A 62 3.74 24.03 1.57
CA ALA A 62 4.47 22.98 0.87
C ALA A 62 3.55 21.99 0.14
N LEU A 63 2.40 21.63 0.74
CA LEU A 63 1.40 20.77 0.10
C LEU A 63 0.68 21.49 -1.05
N ASN A 64 0.38 22.77 -0.89
CA ASN A 64 -0.32 23.57 -1.91
C ASN A 64 0.56 23.85 -3.14
N GLU A 65 1.87 23.92 -2.96
CA GLU A 65 2.87 24.05 -4.02
C GLU A 65 3.07 22.73 -4.82
N SER A 66 2.79 21.57 -4.22
CA SER A 66 2.82 20.28 -4.94
C SER A 66 1.57 20.00 -5.78
N GLN A 67 0.48 20.76 -5.58
CA GLN A 67 -0.78 20.53 -6.26
C GLN A 67 -0.78 21.02 -7.71
N ASN A 68 -1.57 20.35 -8.55
CA ASN A 68 -1.88 20.83 -9.90
C ASN A 68 -3.02 21.88 -9.87
N THR A 69 -3.28 22.50 -11.02
CA THR A 69 -4.29 23.57 -11.18
C THR A 69 -5.72 23.15 -10.79
N LYS A 70 -6.03 21.85 -10.85
CA LYS A 70 -7.35 21.31 -10.48
C LYS A 70 -7.49 21.12 -8.96
N THR A 71 -6.42 20.72 -8.29
CA THR A 71 -6.44 20.28 -6.87
C THR A 71 -6.08 21.40 -5.90
N GLN A 72 -5.21 22.32 -6.31
CA GLN A 72 -4.82 23.49 -5.51
C GLN A 72 -6.01 24.32 -4.97
N PRO A 73 -7.02 24.72 -5.77
CA PRO A 73 -8.15 25.50 -5.25
C PRO A 73 -8.98 24.72 -4.23
N LEU A 74 -9.09 23.39 -4.39
CA LEU A 74 -9.83 22.54 -3.46
C LEU A 74 -9.12 22.45 -2.10
N LEU A 75 -7.79 22.28 -2.11
CA LEU A 75 -6.99 22.26 -0.89
C LEU A 75 -7.06 23.61 -0.16
N THR A 76 -6.98 24.71 -0.90
CA THR A 76 -7.09 26.06 -0.36
C THR A 76 -8.44 26.29 0.30
N GLU A 77 -9.54 25.90 -0.35
CA GLU A 77 -10.88 26.06 0.20
C GLU A 77 -11.08 25.17 1.44
N ALA A 78 -10.65 23.92 1.39
CA ALA A 78 -10.71 23.02 2.53
C ALA A 78 -9.95 23.56 3.76
N GLN A 79 -8.81 24.23 3.55
CA GLN A 79 -8.06 24.85 4.63
C GLN A 79 -8.79 26.07 5.22
N LYS A 80 -9.41 26.91 4.38
CA LYS A 80 -10.22 28.06 4.84
C LYS A 80 -11.41 27.61 5.69
N GLN A 81 -12.17 26.62 5.21
CA GLN A 81 -13.31 26.07 5.92
C GLN A 81 -12.89 25.45 7.26
N TRP A 82 -11.73 24.78 7.29
CA TRP A 82 -11.19 24.24 8.53
C TRP A 82 -10.83 25.34 9.55
N ILE A 83 -10.29 26.49 9.12
CA ILE A 83 -10.01 27.62 10.01
C ILE A 83 -11.32 28.16 10.61
N LEU A 84 -12.36 28.34 9.80
CA LEU A 84 -13.68 28.79 10.27
C LEU A 84 -14.28 27.81 11.30
N TYR A 85 -14.18 26.51 11.02
CA TYR A 85 -14.58 25.47 11.97
C TYR A 85 -13.79 25.58 13.28
N ARG A 86 -12.46 25.67 13.21
CA ARG A 86 -11.58 25.75 14.39
C ARG A 86 -11.99 26.92 15.28
N ASP A 87 -12.12 28.10 14.70
CA ASP A 87 -12.41 29.31 15.45
C ASP A 87 -13.81 29.24 16.08
N SER A 88 -14.81 28.73 15.34
CA SER A 88 -16.18 28.54 15.85
C SER A 88 -16.24 27.48 16.97
N GLN A 89 -15.50 26.37 16.81
CA GLN A 89 -15.40 25.32 17.81
C GLN A 89 -14.77 25.83 19.10
N CYS A 90 -13.68 26.60 19.01
CA CYS A 90 -13.01 27.13 20.20
C CYS A 90 -13.82 28.22 20.92
N GLN A 91 -14.58 29.02 20.18
CA GLN A 91 -15.55 29.94 20.78
C GLN A 91 -16.63 29.18 21.54
N TRP A 92 -17.18 28.12 20.94
CA TRP A 92 -18.18 27.27 21.60
C TRP A 92 -17.63 26.58 22.84
N GLU A 93 -16.44 25.96 22.77
CA GLU A 93 -15.79 25.32 23.94
C GLU A 93 -15.52 26.32 25.06
N THR A 94 -15.10 27.55 24.71
CA THR A 94 -14.89 28.61 25.69
C THR A 94 -16.19 29.04 26.35
N ALA A 95 -17.30 29.12 25.61
CA ALA A 95 -18.61 29.45 26.16
C ALA A 95 -19.17 28.39 27.13
N LEU A 96 -18.63 27.17 27.12
CA LEU A 96 -18.96 26.14 28.12
C LEU A 96 -18.18 26.30 29.44
N SER A 97 -17.17 27.15 29.47
CA SER A 97 -16.35 27.39 30.67
C SER A 97 -17.18 28.11 31.74
N GLU A 98 -17.19 27.56 32.95
CA GLU A 98 -17.83 28.20 34.12
C GLU A 98 -16.94 29.27 34.77
N ILE A 99 -15.71 29.46 34.27
CA ILE A 99 -14.72 30.38 34.84
C ILE A 99 -14.34 31.44 33.80
N PRO A 100 -15.06 32.58 33.72
CA PRO A 100 -14.80 33.64 32.74
C PRO A 100 -13.36 34.18 32.77
N ALA A 101 -12.73 34.15 33.95
CA ALA A 101 -11.34 34.60 34.12
C ALA A 101 -10.32 33.74 33.35
N LEU A 102 -10.70 32.55 32.90
CA LEU A 102 -9.83 31.62 32.16
C LEU A 102 -10.23 31.48 30.69
N ASP A 103 -11.27 32.16 30.21
CA ASP A 103 -11.81 32.01 28.85
C ASP A 103 -10.73 32.14 27.79
N ARG A 104 -9.87 33.15 27.91
CA ARG A 104 -8.79 33.37 26.95
C ARG A 104 -7.76 32.23 26.95
N LEU A 105 -7.46 31.67 28.13
CA LEU A 105 -6.54 30.56 28.27
C LEU A 105 -7.15 29.28 27.65
N SER A 106 -8.43 29.05 27.88
CA SER A 106 -9.20 27.94 27.32
C SER A 106 -9.28 28.03 25.80
N GLU A 107 -9.63 29.20 25.26
CA GLU A 107 -9.70 29.46 23.81
C GLU A 107 -8.35 29.18 23.14
N LEU A 108 -7.26 29.74 23.67
CA LEU A 108 -5.90 29.52 23.12
C LEU A 108 -5.47 28.05 23.20
N SER A 109 -5.87 27.35 24.26
CA SER A 109 -5.58 25.92 24.41
C SER A 109 -6.30 25.10 23.35
N CYS A 110 -7.59 25.38 23.10
CA CYS A 110 -8.36 24.77 22.01
C CYS A 110 -7.74 25.07 20.65
N LEU A 111 -7.41 26.33 20.36
CA LEU A 111 -6.81 26.75 19.10
C LEU A 111 -5.50 26.00 18.83
N SER A 112 -4.65 25.87 19.84
CA SER A 112 -3.42 25.06 19.75
C SER A 112 -3.73 23.59 19.45
N ALA A 113 -4.63 22.96 20.21
CA ALA A 113 -4.92 21.53 20.07
C ALA A 113 -5.51 21.17 18.71
N LEU A 114 -6.48 21.94 18.22
CA LEU A 114 -7.05 21.73 16.89
C LEU A 114 -6.01 21.97 15.78
N THR A 115 -5.12 22.95 15.95
CA THR A 115 -4.04 23.21 15.00
C THR A 115 -3.03 22.06 14.95
N ASP A 116 -2.66 21.49 16.10
CA ASP A 116 -1.81 20.28 16.19
C ASP A 116 -2.46 19.09 15.45
N ASN A 117 -3.77 18.88 15.59
CA ASN A 117 -4.50 17.84 14.87
C ASN A 117 -4.50 18.07 13.35
N ARG A 118 -4.56 19.34 12.92
CA ARG A 118 -4.52 19.68 11.49
C ARG A 118 -3.13 19.49 10.90
N ILE A 119 -2.07 19.82 11.64
CA ILE A 119 -0.69 19.48 11.28
C ILE A 119 -0.59 17.99 10.97
N ALA A 120 -1.02 17.13 11.90
CA ALA A 120 -0.98 15.68 11.72
C ALA A 120 -1.76 15.23 10.47
N THR A 121 -2.93 15.83 10.23
CA THR A 121 -3.76 15.55 9.05
C THR A 121 -3.04 15.93 7.75
N LEU A 122 -2.48 17.13 7.66
CA LEU A 122 -1.78 17.62 6.46
C LEU A 122 -0.50 16.83 6.20
N THR A 123 0.27 16.50 7.24
CA THR A 123 1.45 15.62 7.12
C THR A 123 1.07 14.24 6.57
N ALA A 124 -0.04 13.66 7.04
CA ALA A 124 -0.50 12.37 6.55
C ALA A 124 -0.99 12.46 5.09
N ILE A 125 -1.59 13.57 4.67
CA ILE A 125 -1.94 13.81 3.26
C ILE A 125 -0.67 13.87 2.40
N LYS A 126 0.31 14.68 2.81
CA LYS A 126 1.58 14.82 2.08
C LYS A 126 2.28 13.48 1.85
N ARG A 127 2.37 12.63 2.88
CA ARG A 127 2.95 11.27 2.76
C ARG A 127 2.16 10.34 1.83
N ARG A 128 0.87 10.60 1.62
CA ARG A 128 0.01 9.77 0.76
C ARG A 128 -0.03 10.24 -0.68
N GLU A 129 0.28 11.49 -1.00
CA GLU A 129 0.49 11.86 -2.40
C GLU A 129 1.62 11.04 -3.03
N GLU A 130 2.51 10.50 -2.20
CA GLU A 130 3.56 9.55 -2.58
C GLU A 130 3.02 8.11 -2.78
N SER A 131 1.78 7.80 -2.37
CA SER A 131 1.18 6.46 -2.43
C SER A 131 -0.24 6.49 -3.04
N ASP A 132 -0.45 5.86 -4.20
CA ASP A 132 -1.71 5.93 -4.96
C ASP A 132 -2.91 5.12 -4.37
N GLN A 133 -2.97 4.94 -3.04
CA GLN A 133 -3.96 4.09 -2.38
C GLN A 133 -4.98 4.88 -1.53
N PRO A 134 -6.30 4.65 -1.69
CA PRO A 134 -7.31 5.29 -0.85
C PRO A 134 -7.32 4.73 0.58
N ARG A 135 -7.71 5.58 1.56
CA ARG A 135 -7.58 5.33 3.01
C ARG A 135 -8.21 4.03 3.53
N GLU A 136 -9.28 3.57 2.88
CA GLU A 136 -10.10 2.44 3.34
C GLU A 136 -9.69 1.10 2.72
N PHE A 137 -8.86 1.12 1.68
CA PHE A 137 -8.38 -0.11 1.06
C PHE A 137 -7.04 -0.45 1.70
N GLY A 138 -6.89 -1.70 2.13
CA GLY A 138 -5.62 -2.18 2.67
C GLY A 138 -4.46 -2.00 1.69
N ALA A 139 -3.24 -2.26 2.14
CA ALA A 139 -2.00 -2.01 1.38
C ALA A 139 -1.92 -2.65 -0.02
N LEU A 140 -2.84 -3.58 -0.35
CA LEU A 140 -2.91 -4.23 -1.65
C LEU A 140 -3.96 -3.54 -2.55
N PRO A 141 -3.60 -3.20 -3.81
CA PRO A 141 -4.55 -2.69 -4.78
C PRO A 141 -5.81 -3.56 -4.90
N ARG A 142 -6.96 -2.90 -5.10
CA ARG A 142 -8.28 -3.55 -5.16
C ARG A 142 -8.34 -4.73 -6.15
N TRP A 143 -7.66 -4.63 -7.29
CA TRP A 143 -7.67 -5.69 -8.30
C TRP A 143 -6.98 -6.97 -7.81
N MET A 144 -5.92 -6.84 -7.01
CA MET A 144 -5.23 -7.98 -6.42
C MET A 144 -6.13 -8.72 -5.43
N ASN A 145 -6.91 -7.97 -4.65
CA ASN A 145 -7.90 -8.55 -3.73
C ASN A 145 -9.03 -9.25 -4.49
N ALA A 146 -9.51 -8.67 -5.59
CA ALA A 146 -10.52 -9.31 -6.44
C ALA A 146 -9.98 -10.60 -7.06
N LEU A 147 -8.77 -10.57 -7.63
CA LEU A 147 -8.11 -11.73 -8.20
C LEU A 147 -7.92 -12.86 -7.18
N ALA A 148 -7.45 -12.52 -5.98
CA ALA A 148 -7.27 -13.48 -4.90
C ALA A 148 -8.60 -14.10 -4.43
N SER A 149 -9.66 -13.30 -4.39
CA SER A 149 -11.01 -13.76 -4.05
C SER A 149 -11.59 -14.69 -5.12
N ASP A 150 -11.39 -14.38 -6.40
CA ASP A 150 -11.99 -15.13 -7.51
C ASP A 150 -11.21 -16.43 -7.79
N TYR A 151 -9.91 -16.46 -7.45
CA TYR A 151 -9.04 -17.60 -7.65
C TYR A 151 -8.33 -18.04 -6.34
N PRO A 152 -9.08 -18.55 -5.35
CA PRO A 152 -8.55 -18.85 -4.02
C PRO A 152 -7.57 -20.03 -3.96
N LYS A 153 -7.45 -20.80 -5.06
CA LYS A 153 -6.52 -21.93 -5.18
C LYS A 153 -5.15 -21.53 -5.73
N ILE A 154 -4.96 -20.26 -6.07
CA ILE A 154 -3.70 -19.74 -6.59
C ILE A 154 -3.00 -18.96 -5.48
N PHE A 155 -1.76 -19.32 -5.22
CA PHE A 155 -0.88 -18.61 -4.30
C PHE A 155 -0.23 -17.44 -5.04
N TRP A 156 -0.85 -16.27 -4.93
CA TRP A 156 -0.41 -15.04 -5.60
C TRP A 156 0.86 -14.44 -4.99
N ARG A 157 1.76 -13.91 -5.84
CA ARG A 157 3.02 -13.28 -5.45
C ARG A 157 2.88 -11.76 -5.40
N TYR A 158 2.35 -11.26 -4.28
CA TYR A 158 2.22 -9.82 -4.02
C TYR A 158 3.61 -9.17 -3.96
N GLY A 159 3.95 -8.32 -4.92
CA GLY A 159 5.27 -7.65 -5.04
C GLY A 159 6.02 -7.93 -6.35
N GLU A 160 5.50 -8.81 -7.21
CA GLU A 160 5.99 -9.00 -8.59
C GLU A 160 4.90 -8.70 -9.62
N GLU A 161 4.27 -7.54 -9.48
CA GLU A 161 3.32 -7.02 -10.45
C GLU A 161 3.98 -6.25 -11.60
N LYS A 162 3.29 -6.22 -12.74
CA LYS A 162 3.61 -5.35 -13.87
C LYS A 162 2.37 -4.64 -14.36
N THR A 163 2.58 -3.44 -14.88
CA THR A 163 1.55 -2.63 -15.54
C THR A 163 2.04 -2.33 -16.94
N MET A 164 1.30 -2.76 -17.96
CA MET A 164 1.59 -2.42 -19.36
C MET A 164 0.39 -2.72 -20.25
N ASP A 165 0.23 -1.93 -21.31
CA ASP A 165 -0.66 -2.19 -22.45
C ASP A 165 -0.13 -3.36 -23.31
N LEU A 166 -0.68 -4.56 -23.09
CA LEU A 166 -0.36 -5.82 -23.78
C LEU A 166 -1.23 -6.09 -25.00
N ASP A 167 -2.44 -5.53 -25.06
CA ASP A 167 -3.36 -5.70 -26.19
C ASP A 167 -3.39 -4.49 -27.15
N CYS A 168 -2.61 -3.45 -26.84
CA CYS A 168 -2.46 -2.22 -27.60
C CYS A 168 -3.78 -1.42 -27.70
N ASN A 169 -4.69 -1.57 -26.73
CA ASN A 169 -5.97 -0.85 -26.72
C ASN A 169 -5.87 0.58 -26.15
N GLY A 170 -4.69 0.98 -25.66
CA GLY A 170 -4.46 2.29 -25.03
C GLY A 170 -4.74 2.32 -23.52
N HIS A 171 -5.00 1.17 -22.91
CA HIS A 171 -5.15 1.00 -21.47
C HIS A 171 -4.14 -0.03 -20.96
N ASP A 172 -3.56 0.23 -19.79
CA ASP A 172 -2.62 -0.73 -19.21
C ASP A 172 -3.35 -1.89 -18.49
N GLU A 173 -2.92 -3.12 -18.78
CA GLU A 173 -3.27 -4.28 -17.99
C GLU A 173 -2.45 -4.37 -16.70
N GLN A 174 -3.08 -4.95 -15.68
CA GLN A 174 -2.44 -5.29 -14.41
C GLN A 174 -2.08 -6.78 -14.41
N ILE A 175 -0.79 -7.08 -14.25
CA ILE A 175 -0.25 -8.43 -14.44
C ILE A 175 0.32 -8.93 -13.11
N MET A 176 -0.02 -10.17 -12.75
CA MET A 176 0.54 -10.84 -11.58
C MET A 176 0.86 -12.30 -11.85
N ALA A 177 1.97 -12.78 -11.29
CA ALA A 177 2.27 -14.20 -11.23
C ALA A 177 1.77 -14.83 -9.92
N GLY A 178 1.30 -16.07 -10.02
CA GLY A 178 0.95 -16.92 -8.89
C GLY A 178 1.34 -18.36 -9.15
N VAL A 179 1.18 -19.20 -8.15
CA VAL A 179 1.46 -20.63 -8.23
C VAL A 179 0.19 -21.41 -7.93
N SER A 180 -0.16 -22.36 -8.78
CA SER A 180 -1.27 -23.28 -8.57
C SER A 180 -0.73 -24.70 -8.41
N ILE A 181 -1.30 -25.44 -7.46
CA ILE A 181 -0.96 -26.85 -7.19
C ILE A 181 -2.27 -27.64 -7.28
N GLU A 182 -2.44 -28.45 -8.32
CA GLU A 182 -3.71 -29.16 -8.56
C GLU A 182 -3.80 -30.51 -7.84
N ARG A 183 -2.66 -31.15 -7.51
CA ARG A 183 -2.60 -32.37 -6.70
C ARG A 183 -1.49 -32.33 -5.66
N ILE A 184 -1.88 -32.49 -4.39
CA ILE A 184 -1.00 -32.97 -3.32
C ILE A 184 -1.45 -34.40 -3.05
N GLN A 185 -0.79 -35.39 -3.65
CA GLN A 185 -1.12 -36.77 -3.31
C GLN A 185 -0.63 -37.08 -1.89
N ASN A 186 -1.56 -37.47 -1.01
CA ASN A 186 -1.24 -38.13 0.25
C ASN A 186 -0.74 -39.55 -0.06
N SER A 187 0.52 -39.73 -0.46
CA SER A 187 1.09 -41.08 -0.60
C SER A 187 2.24 -41.29 0.37
N LYS A 188 2.10 -42.33 1.21
CA LYS A 188 3.19 -42.96 1.97
C LYS A 188 4.19 -43.69 1.05
N GLN A 189 4.32 -43.27 -0.20
CA GLN A 189 5.18 -43.91 -1.18
C GLN A 189 5.74 -42.82 -2.10
N ALA A 190 6.91 -42.35 -1.68
CA ALA A 190 7.73 -41.37 -2.36
C ALA A 190 8.38 -41.99 -3.61
N ASP A 191 7.57 -42.30 -4.61
CA ASP A 191 8.06 -42.22 -5.97
C ASP A 191 7.76 -40.81 -6.46
N ARG A 192 8.82 -40.13 -6.92
CA ARG A 192 8.91 -38.70 -7.28
C ARG A 192 7.97 -38.29 -8.41
N ALA A 193 6.66 -38.44 -8.20
CA ALA A 193 5.65 -37.97 -9.12
C ALA A 193 5.51 -36.46 -8.92
N SER A 194 6.16 -35.74 -9.84
CA SER A 194 5.87 -34.37 -10.27
C SER A 194 4.54 -33.87 -9.72
N HIS A 195 4.58 -32.94 -8.77
CA HIS A 195 3.38 -32.17 -8.45
C HIS A 195 2.91 -31.51 -9.75
N ASP A 196 1.61 -31.47 -10.01
CA ASP A 196 1.01 -30.70 -11.12
C ASP A 196 1.10 -29.20 -10.79
N LEU A 197 2.35 -28.71 -10.76
CA LEU A 197 2.74 -27.37 -10.41
C LEU A 197 2.64 -26.51 -11.63
N HIS A 198 1.85 -25.44 -11.53
CA HIS A 198 1.67 -24.48 -12.60
C HIS A 198 2.02 -23.09 -12.11
N ILE A 199 2.78 -22.36 -12.91
CA ILE A 199 2.82 -20.91 -12.80
C ILE A 199 1.60 -20.36 -13.51
N VAL A 200 0.87 -19.49 -12.83
CA VAL A 200 -0.29 -18.82 -13.38
C VAL A 200 0.03 -17.35 -13.54
N ILE A 201 -0.05 -16.86 -14.76
CA ILE A 201 0.01 -15.43 -15.07
C ILE A 201 -1.41 -14.92 -15.22
N ALA A 202 -1.82 -14.03 -14.34
CA ALA A 202 -3.07 -13.30 -14.46
C ALA A 202 -2.81 -11.98 -15.20
N ILE A 203 -3.60 -11.71 -16.23
CA ILE A 203 -3.64 -10.45 -16.96
C ILE A 203 -5.03 -9.86 -16.74
N SER A 204 -5.09 -8.82 -15.92
CA SER A 204 -6.33 -8.18 -15.48
C SER A 204 -6.56 -6.90 -16.27
N GLU A 205 -7.69 -6.83 -16.96
CA GLU A 205 -8.16 -5.62 -17.63
C GLU A 205 -8.41 -4.50 -16.61
N ASN A 206 -8.05 -3.28 -17.02
CA ASN A 206 -8.16 -2.01 -16.34
C ASN A 206 -9.21 -1.96 -15.19
N PRO A 207 -8.80 -2.15 -13.92
CA PRO A 207 -9.73 -2.36 -12.78
C PRO A 207 -10.34 -1.07 -12.20
N GLN A 208 -10.15 0.09 -12.83
CA GLN A 208 -10.44 1.40 -12.24
C GLN A 208 -11.90 1.52 -11.77
N ALA A 209 -12.84 0.85 -12.45
CA ALA A 209 -14.22 0.68 -11.99
C ALA A 209 -14.75 -0.75 -12.24
N GLY A 210 -15.49 -1.30 -11.29
CA GLY A 210 -16.10 -2.64 -11.43
C GLY A 210 -15.15 -3.81 -11.16
N ARG A 211 -15.68 -5.04 -11.09
CA ARG A 211 -14.86 -6.24 -10.86
C ARG A 211 -13.95 -6.46 -12.08
N PRO A 212 -12.61 -6.50 -11.92
CA PRO A 212 -11.73 -6.75 -13.05
C PRO A 212 -12.02 -8.09 -13.70
N LYS A 213 -11.91 -8.14 -15.03
CA LYS A 213 -11.84 -9.40 -15.76
C LYS A 213 -10.38 -9.78 -15.88
N ALA A 214 -10.08 -11.04 -15.56
CA ALA A 214 -8.72 -11.56 -15.62
C ALA A 214 -8.65 -12.76 -16.57
N SER A 215 -7.71 -12.70 -17.51
CA SER A 215 -7.28 -13.83 -18.31
C SER A 215 -6.16 -14.56 -17.59
N LEU A 216 -6.27 -15.89 -17.46
CA LEU A 216 -5.27 -16.73 -16.78
C LEU A 216 -4.49 -17.57 -17.78
N ILE A 217 -3.18 -17.43 -17.80
CA ILE A 217 -2.26 -18.30 -18.55
C ILE A 217 -1.60 -19.25 -17.55
N LYS A 218 -1.90 -20.55 -17.67
CA LYS A 218 -1.28 -21.61 -16.87
C LYS A 218 -0.09 -22.18 -17.63
N ILE A 219 1.07 -22.17 -17.00
CA ILE A 219 2.34 -22.65 -17.55
C ILE A 219 2.81 -23.81 -16.67
N PRO A 220 2.97 -25.03 -17.20
CA PRO A 220 3.43 -26.16 -16.41
C PRO A 220 4.89 -25.98 -15.99
N VAL A 221 5.22 -26.48 -14.80
CA VAL A 221 6.59 -26.50 -14.28
C VAL A 221 7.14 -27.93 -14.29
N HIS A 222 8.19 -28.17 -15.07
CA HIS A 222 8.84 -29.47 -15.23
C HIS A 222 10.36 -29.34 -15.18
N GLU A 223 11.04 -30.25 -14.46
CA GLU A 223 12.51 -30.25 -14.35
C GLU A 223 13.25 -30.56 -15.67
N LYS A 224 12.56 -31.13 -16.67
CA LYS A 224 13.16 -31.54 -17.95
C LYS A 224 12.45 -30.86 -19.11
N ALA A 225 13.25 -30.51 -20.12
CA ALA A 225 12.77 -30.02 -21.40
C ALA A 225 11.74 -30.98 -22.01
N GLY A 226 10.49 -30.54 -22.11
CA GLY A 226 9.41 -31.22 -22.83
C GLY A 226 9.10 -30.55 -24.18
N GLU A 227 8.26 -31.19 -25.00
CA GLU A 227 7.82 -30.67 -26.30
C GLU A 227 6.88 -29.44 -26.18
N ALA A 228 6.22 -29.26 -25.03
CA ALA A 228 5.33 -28.14 -24.77
C ALA A 228 6.04 -26.98 -24.04
N PRO A 229 5.57 -25.72 -24.20
CA PRO A 229 6.08 -24.58 -23.43
C PRO A 229 5.94 -24.84 -21.91
N HIS A 230 7.05 -24.80 -21.20
CA HIS A 230 7.12 -25.06 -19.76
C HIS A 230 8.19 -24.19 -19.11
N LEU A 231 8.14 -24.12 -17.78
CA LEU A 231 9.19 -23.54 -16.94
C LEU A 231 9.86 -24.66 -16.14
N CYS A 232 11.11 -24.46 -15.77
CA CYS A 232 11.92 -25.35 -14.95
C CYS A 232 11.75 -25.05 -13.45
N ARG A 233 11.47 -23.79 -13.09
CA ARG A 233 11.29 -23.35 -11.70
C ARG A 233 10.03 -22.53 -11.49
N PRO A 234 9.46 -22.56 -10.27
CA PRO A 234 8.31 -21.73 -9.93
C PRO A 234 8.65 -20.26 -9.69
N SER A 235 9.93 -19.92 -9.58
CA SER A 235 10.39 -18.54 -9.41
C SER A 235 10.59 -17.89 -10.77
N VAL A 236 9.60 -17.11 -11.19
CA VAL A 236 9.63 -16.40 -12.47
C VAL A 236 9.90 -14.91 -12.30
N ARG A 237 10.42 -14.29 -13.36
CA ARG A 237 10.50 -12.85 -13.54
C ARG A 237 9.69 -12.44 -14.76
N LEU A 238 9.06 -11.29 -14.64
CA LEU A 238 8.23 -10.68 -15.67
C LEU A 238 8.95 -9.47 -16.26
N GLU A 239 9.12 -9.44 -17.57
CA GLU A 239 9.80 -8.35 -18.28
C GLU A 239 8.96 -7.89 -19.47
N LYS A 240 8.86 -6.57 -19.67
CA LYS A 240 8.20 -5.98 -20.84
C LYS A 240 9.15 -6.05 -22.02
N ILE A 241 8.66 -6.51 -23.16
CA ILE A 241 9.34 -6.40 -24.45
C ILE A 241 8.52 -5.50 -25.35
N SER A 242 9.18 -4.50 -25.94
CA SER A 242 8.64 -3.73 -27.06
C SER A 242 9.37 -4.15 -28.33
N ARG A 243 8.63 -4.64 -29.32
CA ARG A 243 9.14 -4.90 -30.66
C ARG A 243 8.96 -3.63 -31.50
N ILE A 244 9.97 -3.27 -32.27
CA ILE A 244 9.83 -2.25 -33.31
C ILE A 244 9.11 -2.95 -34.46
N ASN A 245 7.94 -2.45 -34.86
CA ASN A 245 7.34 -2.89 -36.13
C ASN A 245 8.36 -2.57 -37.22
N PRO A 246 8.88 -3.58 -37.97
CA PRO A 246 9.70 -3.27 -39.13
C PRO A 246 8.82 -2.41 -40.04
N GLU A 247 9.30 -1.21 -40.35
CA GLU A 247 8.65 -0.33 -41.31
C GLU A 247 8.35 -1.14 -42.57
N THR A 248 7.08 -1.06 -42.96
CA THR A 248 6.45 -1.64 -44.13
C THR A 248 7.29 -1.45 -45.39
N GLU A 249 7.98 -2.49 -45.83
CA GLU A 249 8.34 -2.70 -47.23
C GLU A 249 8.02 -4.15 -47.59
N THR A 250 6.74 -4.46 -47.77
CA THR A 250 6.23 -5.39 -48.79
C THR A 250 4.71 -5.46 -48.67
N GLU A 251 4.03 -4.78 -49.60
CA GLU A 251 2.63 -5.05 -49.91
C GLU A 251 2.49 -6.55 -50.21
N THR A 252 1.43 -7.19 -49.68
CA THR A 252 1.04 -8.61 -49.84
C THR A 252 1.37 -9.59 -48.70
N ALA A 253 0.93 -9.30 -47.49
CA ALA A 253 0.46 -10.34 -46.57
C ALA A 253 -0.62 -9.75 -45.68
N ALA A 254 -1.71 -10.49 -45.44
CA ALA A 254 -2.78 -10.08 -44.54
C ALA A 254 -2.19 -9.64 -43.19
N GLU A 255 -2.39 -8.37 -42.85
CA GLU A 255 -1.88 -7.76 -41.62
C GLU A 255 -2.53 -8.43 -40.41
N GLU A 256 -1.91 -9.47 -39.88
CA GLU A 256 -2.17 -9.94 -38.53
C GLU A 256 -1.74 -8.80 -37.58
N PHE A 257 -2.73 -8.13 -36.99
CA PHE A 257 -2.56 -7.00 -36.08
C PHE A 257 -1.91 -7.48 -34.78
N PHE A 258 -0.60 -7.69 -34.78
CA PHE A 258 0.14 -8.06 -33.57
C PHE A 258 0.44 -6.80 -32.75
N CYS A 259 0.05 -6.81 -31.48
CA CYS A 259 0.51 -5.78 -30.55
C CYS A 259 2.04 -5.85 -30.46
N ALA A 260 2.69 -4.68 -30.60
CA ALA A 260 4.14 -4.56 -30.54
C ALA A 260 4.69 -4.86 -29.13
N THR A 261 3.83 -4.92 -28.11
CA THR A 261 4.19 -5.24 -26.73
C THR A 261 3.97 -6.72 -26.44
N SER A 262 4.92 -7.35 -25.74
CA SER A 262 4.75 -8.69 -25.19
C SER A 262 5.36 -8.78 -23.79
N LEU A 263 4.90 -9.77 -23.04
CA LEU A 263 5.38 -10.08 -21.70
C LEU A 263 6.31 -11.28 -21.75
N ARG A 264 7.58 -11.09 -21.40
CA ARG A 264 8.53 -12.18 -21.18
C ARG A 264 8.36 -12.75 -19.78
N VAL A 265 8.31 -14.07 -19.71
CA VAL A 265 8.32 -14.86 -18.48
C VAL A 265 9.57 -15.73 -18.49
N THR A 266 10.46 -15.52 -17.51
CA THR A 266 11.72 -16.27 -17.40
C THR A 266 11.92 -16.80 -15.99
N ASP A 267 12.46 -17.99 -15.87
CA ASP A 267 12.89 -18.61 -14.62
C ASP A 267 14.41 -18.81 -14.52
N ARG A 268 15.15 -18.27 -15.51
CA ARG A 268 16.60 -18.37 -15.73
C ARG A 268 17.17 -19.75 -16.10
N ASP A 269 16.37 -20.80 -16.04
CA ASP A 269 16.83 -22.17 -16.26
C ASP A 269 16.30 -22.73 -17.59
N CYS A 270 15.04 -22.46 -17.90
CA CYS A 270 14.35 -22.88 -19.11
C CYS A 270 14.39 -21.77 -20.18
N ILE A 271 13.99 -22.13 -21.41
CA ILE A 271 13.83 -21.16 -22.50
C ILE A 271 12.77 -20.14 -22.09
N PRO A 272 13.05 -18.82 -22.19
CA PRO A 272 12.05 -17.79 -21.90
C PRO A 272 10.78 -17.97 -22.72
N LEU A 273 9.66 -17.70 -22.08
CA LEU A 273 8.35 -17.71 -22.71
C LEU A 273 7.88 -16.29 -22.95
N GLU A 274 7.12 -16.08 -24.01
CA GLU A 274 6.51 -14.80 -24.33
C GLU A 274 5.00 -14.95 -24.39
N ILE A 275 4.30 -14.04 -23.71
CA ILE A 275 2.85 -13.88 -23.80
C ILE A 275 2.58 -12.61 -24.59
N PHE A 276 1.72 -12.70 -25.59
CA PHE A 276 1.32 -11.55 -26.41
C PHE A 276 -0.15 -11.69 -26.81
N TRP A 277 -0.72 -10.60 -27.32
CA TRP A 277 -2.10 -10.55 -27.80
C TRP A 277 -2.17 -10.89 -29.30
N ASP A 278 -3.00 -11.87 -29.65
CA ASP A 278 -3.21 -12.30 -31.06
C ASP A 278 -4.37 -11.56 -31.76
N GLY A 279 -4.94 -10.53 -31.12
CA GLY A 279 -6.14 -9.84 -31.56
C GLY A 279 -7.42 -10.31 -30.87
N LYS A 280 -7.38 -11.47 -30.20
CA LYS A 280 -8.55 -12.05 -29.50
C LYS A 280 -8.26 -12.62 -28.12
N ASN A 281 -7.09 -13.22 -27.92
CA ASN A 281 -6.68 -13.83 -26.66
C ASN A 281 -5.20 -13.58 -26.39
N TYR A 282 -4.82 -13.68 -25.12
CA TYR A 282 -3.42 -13.80 -24.74
C TYR A 282 -2.93 -15.21 -25.04
N VAL A 283 -1.85 -15.31 -25.80
CA VAL A 283 -1.28 -16.58 -26.25
C VAL A 283 0.17 -16.69 -25.82
N LEU A 284 0.58 -17.91 -25.49
CA LEU A 284 1.92 -18.25 -25.03
C LEU A 284 2.73 -18.81 -26.21
N ARG A 285 3.95 -18.30 -26.41
CA ARG A 285 4.94 -18.87 -27.36
C ARG A 285 6.30 -18.99 -26.70
N THR A 286 7.09 -19.97 -27.13
CA THR A 286 8.53 -20.03 -26.83
C THR A 286 9.27 -19.04 -27.70
N GLU A 287 10.26 -18.34 -27.15
CA GLU A 287 11.14 -17.49 -27.94
C GLU A 287 11.89 -18.37 -28.95
N LEU A 288 11.61 -18.19 -30.25
CA LEU A 288 12.43 -18.79 -31.31
C LEU A 288 13.79 -18.12 -31.20
N ILE A 289 14.77 -18.83 -30.65
CA ILE A 289 16.18 -18.44 -30.79
C ILE A 289 16.40 -18.31 -32.30
N LYS A 290 16.52 -17.08 -32.81
CA LYS A 290 16.96 -16.84 -34.18
C LYS A 290 18.33 -17.50 -34.28
N GLY A 291 18.36 -18.68 -34.88
CA GLY A 291 19.58 -19.44 -35.08
C GLY A 291 20.58 -18.55 -35.80
N THR A 292 21.71 -18.30 -35.15
CA THR A 292 22.98 -18.15 -35.81
C THR A 292 23.20 -19.43 -36.64
N SER A 293 22.75 -19.40 -37.89
CA SER A 293 23.18 -20.37 -38.89
C SER A 293 24.68 -20.17 -39.10
N HIS A 294 25.44 -21.19 -38.74
CA HIS A 294 26.85 -21.36 -39.10
C HIS A 294 27.09 -21.25 -40.61
#